data_AF-A0A7X9GLM0-F1
#
_entry.id   AF-A0A7X9GLM0-F1
#
_cell.length_a   1.000
_cell.length_b   1.000
_cell.length_c   1.000
_cell.angle_alpha   90.00
_cell.angle_beta   90.00
_cell.angle_gamma   90.00
#
_symmetry.space_group_name_H-M   'P 1'
#
loop_
_entity.id
_entity.type
_entity.pdbx_description
1 polymer ?
#
loop_
_entity_poly.entity_id
_entity_poly.type
_entity_poly.pdbx_seq_one_letter_code
_entity_poly.pdbx_strand_id
1 'polypeptide(L)'
;KEYASAVFLKWFTAPEQNIRFISETGYLPVTKVAFEDNIHSYIDRVENPNIKKLLNAALATYNNYDFYIPPVFDNFDSLEKSFNTKIRQIAVETRQEYLLLPEAEISNDTYKEIYIRALETLTDDFQE
;
A
#
# COMPACT_ATOMS: atom_id res chain seq x y z
N LYS A 1 -8.54 30.63 -20.71
CA LYS A 1 -8.13 30.49 -19.27
C LYS A 1 -7.50 29.13 -19.02
N GLU A 2 -8.05 28.11 -19.64
CA GLU A 2 -7.65 26.70 -19.73
C GLU A 2 -6.16 26.54 -20.08
N TYR A 3 -5.66 27.29 -21.07
CA TYR A 3 -4.24 27.22 -21.46
C TYR A 3 -3.28 27.63 -20.34
N ALA A 4 -3.53 28.77 -19.69
CA ALA A 4 -2.70 29.24 -18.59
C ALA A 4 -2.73 28.26 -17.39
N SER A 5 -3.90 27.70 -17.10
CA SER A 5 -4.05 26.65 -16.08
C SER A 5 -3.25 25.39 -16.44
N ALA A 6 -3.29 24.94 -17.70
CA ALA A 6 -2.52 23.79 -18.16
C ALA A 6 -1.00 24.03 -18.08
N VAL A 7 -0.53 25.23 -18.44
CA VAL A 7 0.88 25.63 -18.32
C VAL A 7 1.30 25.64 -16.86
N PHE A 8 0.48 26.18 -15.97
CA PHE A 8 0.75 26.16 -14.52
C PHE A 8 0.83 24.72 -13.98
N LEU A 9 -0.13 23.86 -14.32
CA LEU A 9 -0.13 22.46 -13.87
C LEU A 9 1.11 21.71 -14.37
N LYS A 10 1.52 21.94 -15.63
CA LYS A 10 2.75 21.36 -16.18
C LYS A 10 3.99 21.81 -15.42
N TRP A 11 4.08 23.10 -15.08
CA TRP A 11 5.18 23.63 -14.28
C TRP A 11 5.16 23.09 -12.85
N PHE A 12 3.99 23.07 -12.20
CA PHE A 12 3.81 22.66 -10.81
C PHE A 12 4.12 21.17 -10.59
N THR A 13 3.79 20.32 -11.58
CA THR A 13 4.06 18.87 -11.53
C THR A 13 5.45 18.49 -12.05
N ALA A 14 6.23 19.44 -12.56
CA ALA A 14 7.61 19.18 -12.96
C ALA A 14 8.45 18.72 -11.74
N PRO A 15 9.41 17.79 -11.90
CA PRO A 15 10.10 17.16 -10.79
C PRO A 15 10.68 18.13 -9.74
N GLU A 16 11.33 19.21 -10.19
CA GLU A 16 11.94 20.22 -9.30
C GLU A 16 10.90 20.97 -8.44
N GLN A 17 9.77 21.34 -9.03
CA GLN A 17 8.74 22.10 -8.32
C GLN A 17 7.93 21.18 -7.41
N ASN A 18 7.62 19.98 -7.89
CA ASN A 18 6.92 18.97 -7.12
C ASN A 18 7.73 18.56 -5.88
N ILE A 19 9.05 18.37 -6.02
CA ILE A 19 9.85 17.90 -4.89
C ILE A 19 9.99 18.95 -3.79
N ARG A 20 10.12 20.23 -4.16
CA ARG A 20 10.11 21.33 -3.19
C ARG A 20 8.79 21.38 -2.43
N PHE A 21 7.67 21.29 -3.15
CA PHE A 21 6.34 21.33 -2.56
C PHE A 21 6.10 20.18 -1.58
N ILE A 22 6.46 18.94 -1.92
CA ILE A 22 6.26 17.79 -1.02
C ILE A 22 7.16 17.82 0.21
N SER A 23 8.38 18.34 0.09
CA SER A 23 9.31 18.49 1.22
C SER A 23 8.79 19.44 2.30
N GLU A 24 7.92 20.37 1.94
CA GLU A 24 7.32 21.34 2.86
C GLU A 24 5.96 20.89 3.40
N THR A 25 5.23 20.09 2.63
CA THR A 25 3.81 19.78 2.91
C THR A 25 3.56 18.36 3.41
N GLY A 26 4.48 17.42 3.14
CA GLY A 26 4.25 16.00 3.40
C GLY A 26 3.28 15.34 2.43
N TYR A 27 3.11 15.87 1.21
CA TYR A 27 2.50 15.09 0.12
C TYR A 27 3.50 14.08 -0.46
N LEU A 28 3.02 13.14 -1.27
CA LEU A 28 3.88 12.17 -1.97
C LEU A 28 4.32 12.71 -3.35
N PRO A 29 5.52 12.35 -3.84
CA PRO A 29 5.92 12.67 -5.20
C PRO A 29 4.96 12.06 -6.22
N VAL A 30 4.68 12.79 -7.31
CA VAL A 30 3.71 12.35 -8.34
C VAL A 30 4.38 11.83 -9.62
N THR A 31 5.71 11.79 -9.66
CA THR A 31 6.48 11.33 -10.84
C THR A 31 7.55 10.33 -10.42
N LYS A 32 7.85 9.36 -11.29
CA LYS A 32 8.91 8.36 -11.06
C LYS A 32 10.28 9.01 -10.85
N VAL A 33 10.61 10.00 -11.68
CA VAL A 33 11.86 10.78 -11.61
C VAL A 33 12.04 11.48 -10.26
N ALA A 34 10.95 11.88 -9.60
CA ALA A 34 11.04 12.46 -8.26
C ALA A 34 11.45 11.40 -7.22
N PHE A 35 10.94 10.18 -7.33
CA PHE A 35 11.33 9.04 -6.47
C PHE A 35 12.75 8.52 -6.76
N GLU A 36 13.15 8.47 -8.03
CA GLU A 36 14.40 7.82 -8.45
C GLU A 36 15.61 8.74 -8.29
N ASP A 37 15.52 9.97 -8.79
CA ASP A 37 16.70 10.83 -8.94
C ASP A 37 16.80 11.92 -7.86
N ASN A 38 15.65 12.44 -7.41
CA ASN A 38 15.64 13.72 -6.72
C ASN A 38 15.48 13.56 -5.20
N ILE A 39 14.57 12.69 -4.73
CA ILE A 39 14.15 12.64 -3.31
C ILE A 39 15.28 12.42 -2.31
N HIS A 40 16.31 11.65 -2.67
CA HIS A 40 17.47 11.42 -1.81
C HIS A 40 18.22 12.72 -1.48
N SER A 41 18.29 13.67 -2.42
CA SER A 41 18.96 14.95 -2.21
C SER A 41 18.15 15.96 -1.37
N TYR A 42 16.82 15.77 -1.30
CA TYR A 42 15.90 16.67 -0.59
C TYR A 42 15.54 16.16 0.79
N ILE A 43 15.44 14.84 0.99
CA ILE A 43 15.01 14.24 2.27
C ILE A 43 15.93 14.61 3.43
N ASP A 44 17.21 14.83 3.16
CA ASP A 44 18.18 15.26 4.15
C ASP A 44 18.09 16.74 4.50
N ARG A 45 17.46 17.54 3.64
CA ARG A 45 17.21 18.97 3.84
C ARG A 45 15.84 19.25 4.46
N VAL A 46 14.99 18.23 4.63
CA VAL A 46 13.68 18.38 5.27
C VAL A 46 13.86 18.64 6.77
N GLU A 47 13.48 19.84 7.20
CA GLU A 47 13.57 20.24 8.61
C GLU A 47 12.52 19.54 9.49
N ASN A 48 11.32 19.29 8.94
CA ASN A 48 10.25 18.66 9.71
C ASN A 48 10.48 17.14 9.84
N PRO A 49 10.68 16.62 11.06
CA PRO A 49 11.00 15.21 11.27
C PRO A 49 9.88 14.25 10.84
N ASN A 50 8.61 14.69 10.89
CA ASN A 50 7.49 13.86 10.46
C ASN A 50 7.43 13.75 8.93
N ILE A 51 7.72 14.85 8.22
CA ILE A 51 7.81 14.82 6.76
C ILE A 51 9.00 13.95 6.33
N LYS A 52 10.15 14.07 7.03
CA LYS A 52 11.30 13.21 6.76
C LYS A 52 10.98 11.73 6.94
N LYS A 53 10.26 11.36 8.00
CA LYS A 53 9.78 9.98 8.21
C LYS A 53 8.85 9.50 7.10
N LEU A 54 7.88 10.34 6.72
CA LEU A 54 6.94 10.03 5.64
C LEU A 54 7.66 9.75 4.32
N LEU A 55 8.56 10.63 3.89
CA LEU A 55 9.28 10.47 2.62
C LEU A 55 10.17 9.23 2.63
N ASN A 56 10.77 8.87 3.77
CA ASN A 56 11.55 7.63 3.91
C ASN A 56 10.66 6.40 3.79
N ALA A 57 9.48 6.42 4.41
CA ALA A 57 8.51 5.33 4.27
C ALA A 57 8.03 5.18 2.82
N ALA A 58 7.74 6.30 2.16
CA ALA A 58 7.33 6.32 0.75
C ALA A 58 8.42 5.76 -0.18
N LEU A 59 9.69 6.11 0.05
CA LEU A 59 10.83 5.54 -0.66
C LEU A 59 10.95 4.04 -0.43
N ALA A 60 10.82 3.59 0.82
CA ALA A 60 10.89 2.18 1.15
C ALA A 60 9.76 1.39 0.48
N THR A 61 8.55 1.93 0.42
CA THR A 61 7.43 1.34 -0.33
C THR A 61 7.75 1.31 -1.83
N TYR A 62 8.19 2.42 -2.41
CA TYR A 62 8.50 2.50 -3.84
C TYR A 62 9.56 1.47 -4.28
N ASN A 63 10.61 1.29 -3.48
CA ASN A 63 11.74 0.43 -3.84
C ASN A 63 11.49 -1.06 -3.60
N ASN A 64 10.61 -1.43 -2.67
CA ASN A 64 10.48 -2.82 -2.22
C ASN A 64 9.11 -3.46 -2.51
N TYR A 65 8.15 -2.70 -3.06
CA TYR A 65 6.78 -3.18 -3.25
C TYR A 65 6.44 -3.15 -4.74
N ASP A 66 5.72 -4.16 -5.18
CA ASP A 66 5.08 -4.15 -6.50
C ASP A 66 3.73 -3.44 -6.39
N PHE A 67 3.57 -2.38 -7.18
CA PHE A 67 2.31 -1.63 -7.22
C PHE A 67 1.29 -2.37 -8.08
N TYR A 68 0.19 -2.77 -7.45
CA TYR A 68 -0.98 -3.30 -8.15
C TYR A 68 -1.85 -2.14 -8.65
N ILE A 69 -2.10 -2.12 -9.97
CA ILE A 69 -3.07 -1.21 -10.58
C ILE A 69 -4.35 -2.01 -10.80
N PRO A 70 -5.45 -1.70 -10.10
CA PRO A 70 -6.67 -2.47 -10.23
C PRO A 70 -7.27 -2.34 -11.63
N PRO A 71 -7.87 -3.42 -12.18
CA PRO A 71 -8.63 -3.35 -13.42
C PRO A 71 -9.87 -2.47 -13.23
N VAL A 72 -10.27 -1.75 -14.28
CA VAL A 72 -11.45 -0.88 -14.26
C VAL A 72 -12.68 -1.68 -14.71
N PHE A 73 -13.58 -1.99 -13.78
CA PHE A 73 -14.89 -2.55 -14.06
C PHE A 73 -15.91 -2.16 -12.98
N ASP A 74 -17.20 -2.13 -13.32
CA ASP A 74 -18.26 -1.52 -12.50
C ASP A 74 -18.37 -2.08 -11.07
N ASN A 75 -18.04 -3.36 -10.89
CA ASN A 75 -18.20 -4.05 -9.61
C ASN A 75 -16.91 -4.16 -8.79
N PHE A 76 -15.80 -3.54 -9.21
CA PHE A 76 -14.50 -3.69 -8.53
C PHE A 76 -14.57 -3.22 -7.07
N ASP A 77 -15.16 -2.05 -6.80
CA ASP A 77 -15.26 -1.50 -5.44
C ASP A 77 -16.02 -2.42 -4.47
N SER A 78 -17.08 -3.05 -4.96
CA SER A 78 -17.89 -3.99 -4.19
C SER A 78 -17.12 -5.30 -3.94
N LEU A 79 -16.42 -5.79 -4.97
CA LEU A 79 -15.56 -6.98 -4.87
C LEU A 79 -14.43 -6.74 -3.85
N GLU A 80 -13.73 -5.61 -3.94
CA GLU A 80 -12.66 -5.22 -3.03
C GLU A 80 -13.16 -5.14 -1.58
N LYS A 81 -14.33 -4.53 -1.35
CA LYS A 81 -14.93 -4.46 -0.01
C LYS A 81 -15.28 -5.84 0.55
N SER A 82 -15.87 -6.71 -0.28
CA SER A 82 -16.21 -8.09 0.11
C SER A 82 -14.93 -8.86 0.48
N PHE A 83 -13.92 -8.82 -0.38
CA PHE A 83 -12.62 -9.43 -0.16
C PHE A 83 -11.98 -8.94 1.14
N ASN A 84 -11.89 -7.63 1.35
CA ASN A 84 -11.30 -7.03 2.54
C ASN A 84 -12.05 -7.38 3.83
N THR A 85 -13.38 -7.49 3.77
CA THR A 85 -14.19 -7.90 4.92
C THR A 85 -13.92 -9.36 5.26
N LYS A 86 -13.96 -10.23 4.25
CA LYS A 86 -13.81 -11.67 4.42
C LYS A 86 -12.40 -12.08 4.85
N ILE A 87 -11.34 -11.51 4.26
CA ILE A 87 -9.96 -11.80 4.67
C ILE A 87 -9.72 -11.42 6.14
N ARG A 88 -10.30 -10.32 6.62
CA ARG A 88 -10.22 -9.91 8.04
C ARG A 88 -10.99 -10.86 8.94
N GLN A 89 -12.19 -11.25 8.53
CA GLN A 89 -13.01 -12.20 9.27
C GLN A 89 -12.29 -13.54 9.42
N ILE A 90 -11.83 -14.13 8.31
CA ILE A 90 -11.06 -15.37 8.29
C ILE A 90 -9.83 -15.24 9.18
N ALA A 91 -9.04 -14.16 9.05
CA ALA A 91 -7.86 -13.97 9.89
C ALA A 91 -8.17 -13.96 11.41
N VAL A 92 -9.31 -13.39 11.82
CA VAL A 92 -9.76 -13.40 13.21
C VAL A 92 -10.21 -14.80 13.64
N GLU A 93 -11.02 -15.47 12.83
CA GLU A 93 -11.53 -16.83 13.10
C GLU A 93 -10.39 -17.85 13.17
N THR A 94 -9.49 -17.84 12.19
CA THR A 94 -8.29 -18.70 12.15
C THR A 94 -7.38 -18.46 13.35
N ARG A 95 -7.22 -17.21 13.79
CA ARG A 95 -6.46 -16.89 15.01
C ARG A 95 -7.14 -17.47 16.25
N GLN A 96 -8.47 -17.38 16.35
CA GLN A 96 -9.22 -17.95 17.47
C GLN A 96 -9.12 -19.46 17.49
N GLU A 97 -9.28 -20.13 16.34
CA GLU A 97 -9.09 -21.57 16.18
C GLU A 97 -7.71 -22.00 16.69
N TYR A 98 -6.65 -21.31 16.24
CA TYR A 98 -5.27 -21.59 16.67
C TYR A 98 -5.08 -21.45 18.19
N LEU A 99 -5.66 -20.42 18.81
CA LEU A 99 -5.54 -20.17 20.25
C LEU A 99 -6.32 -21.19 21.12
N LEU A 100 -7.27 -21.92 20.53
CA LEU A 100 -8.06 -22.95 21.21
C LEU A 100 -7.43 -24.35 21.11
N LEU A 101 -6.35 -24.52 20.35
CA LEU A 101 -5.66 -25.80 20.22
C LEU A 101 -5.01 -26.22 21.55
N PRO A 102 -5.10 -27.50 21.93
CA PRO A 102 -4.31 -28.08 23.01
C PRO A 102 -2.80 -27.92 22.73
N GLU A 103 -1.99 -27.64 23.75
CA GLU A 103 -0.52 -27.49 23.59
C GLU A 103 0.15 -28.72 22.92
N ALA A 104 -0.40 -29.92 23.12
CA ALA A 104 0.06 -31.16 22.50
C ALA A 104 -0.16 -31.21 20.97
N GLU A 105 -1.05 -30.38 20.44
CA GLU A 105 -1.40 -30.29 19.01
C GLU A 105 -0.74 -29.09 18.33
N ILE A 106 -0.05 -28.22 19.07
CA ILE A 106 0.67 -27.07 18.51
C ILE A 106 1.98 -27.56 17.88
N SER A 107 1.91 -27.86 16.59
CA SER A 107 3.07 -28.17 15.75
C SER A 107 3.14 -27.19 14.57
N ASN A 108 4.31 -27.12 13.93
CA ASN A 108 4.48 -26.32 12.71
C ASN A 108 3.59 -26.84 11.56
N ASP A 109 3.22 -28.13 11.59
CA ASP A 109 2.34 -28.73 10.59
C ASP A 109 0.87 -28.35 10.83
N THR A 110 0.44 -28.34 12.10
CA THR A 110 -0.90 -27.87 12.50
C THR A 110 -1.13 -26.41 12.11
N TYR A 111 -0.11 -25.55 12.29
CA TYR A 111 -0.18 -24.15 11.85
C TYR A 111 -0.36 -24.03 10.33
N LYS A 112 0.37 -24.82 9.54
CA LYS A 112 0.27 -24.82 8.08
C LYS A 112 -1.11 -25.29 7.62
N GLU A 113 -1.66 -26.35 8.22
CA GLU A 113 -2.98 -26.87 7.86
C GLU A 113 -4.09 -25.83 8.09
N ILE A 114 -4.06 -25.16 9.24
CA ILE A 114 -5.01 -24.10 9.58
C ILE A 114 -4.88 -22.93 8.60
N TYR A 115 -3.64 -22.54 8.25
CA TYR A 115 -3.39 -21.49 7.28
C TYR A 115 -3.88 -21.84 5.87
N ILE A 116 -3.61 -23.07 5.39
CA ILE A 116 -4.07 -23.55 4.08
C ILE A 116 -5.59 -23.52 4.01
N ARG A 117 -6.28 -24.05 5.03
CA ARG A 117 -7.74 -24.05 5.10
C ARG A 117 -8.31 -22.63 5.07
N ALA A 118 -7.66 -21.69 5.78
CA ALA A 118 -8.05 -20.29 5.77
C ALA A 118 -7.93 -19.65 4.37
N LEU A 119 -6.86 -20.00 3.63
CA LEU A 119 -6.69 -19.56 2.25
C LEU A 119 -7.73 -20.18 1.31
N GLU A 120 -7.99 -21.48 1.43
CA GLU A 120 -9.01 -22.19 0.64
C GLU A 120 -10.40 -21.54 0.85
N THR A 121 -10.76 -21.30 2.10
CA THR A 121 -12.02 -20.62 2.48
C THR A 121 -12.12 -19.21 1.90
N LEU A 122 -10.98 -18.50 1.79
CA LEU A 122 -10.95 -17.20 1.14
C LEU A 122 -11.17 -17.34 -0.36
N THR A 123 -10.50 -18.29 -1.02
CA THR A 123 -10.53 -18.43 -2.49
C THR A 123 -11.83 -19.00 -3.02
N ASP A 124 -12.54 -19.86 -2.27
CA ASP A 124 -13.79 -20.50 -2.73
C ASP A 124 -14.88 -19.48 -3.09
N ASP A 125 -14.94 -18.35 -2.40
CA ASP A 125 -15.92 -17.29 -2.66
C ASP A 125 -15.61 -16.44 -3.90
N PHE A 126 -14.40 -16.56 -4.45
CA PHE A 126 -13.92 -15.78 -5.59
C PHE A 126 -13.54 -16.66 -6.78
N GLN A 127 -13.90 -17.95 -6.76
CA GLN A 127 -13.83 -18.82 -7.92
C GLN A 127 -15.08 -18.58 -8.80
N GLU A 128 -14.87 -18.34 -10.10
CA GLU A 128 -15.94 -18.31 -11.12
C GLU A 128 -16.52 -19.72 -11.39
#